data_AF-A0A819IGJ8-F1
#
_entry.id   AF-A0A819IGJ8-F1
#
_cell.length_a   1.000
_cell.length_b   1.000
_cell.length_c   1.000
_cell.angle_alpha   90.00
_cell.angle_beta   90.00
_cell.angle_gamma   90.00
#
_symmetry.space_group_name_H-M   'P 1'
#
loop_
_entity.id
_entity.type
_entity.pdbx_description
1 polymer ?
#
loop_
_entity_poly.entity_id
_entity_poly.type
_entity_poly.pdbx_seq_one_letter_code
_entity_poly.pdbx_strand_id
1 'polypeptide(L)'
;MVYTVSLFNYLPVNEDIKAVLVSALVSHYNHPQEHVYLGLDAYQENCDADQKTTYLQHTFDAHGTIHRQELIVPWNSRENNRSTNLIINITSSYNTGHYLDRGNLNYFQIELVGYIT
;
A
#
# COMPACT_ATOMS: atom_id res chain seq x y z
N MET A 1 9.64 0.87 -4.97
CA MET A 1 9.77 -0.58 -4.62
C MET A 1 8.43 -1.22 -4.92
N VAL A 2 8.39 -2.35 -5.62
CA VAL A 2 7.12 -3.00 -6.01
C VAL A 2 6.93 -4.28 -5.20
N TYR A 3 5.76 -4.43 -4.61
CA TYR A 3 5.29 -5.64 -3.96
C TYR A 3 4.17 -6.25 -4.79
N THR A 4 4.23 -7.56 -4.99
CA THR A 4 3.22 -8.32 -5.73
C THR A 4 2.70 -9.42 -4.84
N VAL A 5 1.38 -9.45 -4.64
CA VAL A 5 0.71 -10.46 -3.80
C VAL A 5 -0.24 -11.26 -4.68
N SER A 6 0.04 -12.55 -4.83
CA SER A 6 -0.88 -13.48 -5.51
C SER A 6 -2.04 -13.83 -4.60
N LEU A 7 -3.26 -13.52 -5.04
CA LEU A 7 -4.46 -13.61 -4.20
C LEU A 7 -5.24 -14.93 -4.33
N PHE A 8 -4.76 -15.85 -5.17
CA PHE A 8 -5.45 -17.12 -5.46
C PHE A 8 -5.78 -17.98 -4.22
N ASN A 9 -5.00 -17.84 -3.14
CA ASN A 9 -5.23 -18.58 -1.89
C ASN A 9 -5.95 -17.76 -0.80
N TYR A 10 -6.19 -16.46 -1.03
CA TYR A 10 -6.67 -15.53 -0.02
C TYR A 10 -8.08 -15.02 -0.28
N LEU A 11 -8.53 -15.02 -1.54
CA LEU A 11 -9.87 -14.58 -1.91
C LEU A 11 -10.75 -15.76 -2.32
N PRO A 12 -12.03 -15.77 -1.95
CA PRO A 12 -12.97 -16.80 -2.36
C PRO A 12 -13.18 -16.76 -3.88
N VAL A 13 -13.01 -17.90 -4.55
CA VAL A 13 -13.07 -18.04 -6.02
C VAL A 13 -14.50 -17.85 -6.57
N ASN A 14 -15.53 -17.93 -5.72
CA ASN A 14 -16.94 -17.95 -6.14
C ASN A 14 -17.75 -16.73 -5.68
N GLU A 15 -17.11 -15.66 -5.22
CA GLU A 15 -17.81 -14.46 -4.77
C GLU A 15 -17.68 -13.30 -5.77
N ASP A 16 -18.73 -12.49 -5.91
CA ASP A 16 -18.75 -11.32 -6.80
C ASP A 16 -18.02 -10.14 -6.14
N ILE A 17 -16.74 -10.34 -5.79
CA ILE A 17 -15.91 -9.37 -5.08
C ILE A 17 -15.82 -8.06 -5.88
N LYS A 18 -16.15 -6.95 -5.22
CA LYS A 18 -16.16 -5.56 -5.74
C LYS A 18 -14.94 -4.75 -5.31
N ALA A 19 -14.34 -5.13 -4.18
CA ALA A 19 -13.12 -4.49 -3.68
C ALA A 19 -12.32 -5.42 -2.77
N VAL A 20 -11.01 -5.21 -2.70
CA VAL A 20 -10.12 -5.79 -1.69
C VAL A 20 -9.67 -4.71 -0.72
N LEU A 21 -9.53 -5.09 0.55
CA LEU A 21 -9.12 -4.20 1.63
C LEU A 21 -7.65 -4.48 1.97
N VAL A 22 -6.85 -3.43 1.92
CA VAL A 22 -5.41 -3.48 2.20
C VAL A 22 -5.11 -2.55 3.37
N SER A 23 -4.40 -3.06 4.37
CA SER A 23 -3.84 -2.26 5.45
C SER A 23 -2.37 -1.98 5.17
N ALA A 24 -2.01 -0.70 5.20
CA ALA A 24 -0.63 -0.24 5.17
C ALA A 24 -0.26 0.31 6.55
N LEU A 25 0.57 -0.44 7.28
CA LEU A 25 1.22 0.06 8.49
C LEU A 25 2.55 0.68 8.10
N VAL A 26 2.79 1.87 8.63
CA VAL A 26 3.93 2.67 8.25
C VAL A 26 4.54 3.25 9.50
N SER A 27 5.83 3.02 9.66
CA SER A 27 6.64 3.58 10.74
C SER A 27 7.72 4.46 10.15
N HIS A 28 7.76 5.70 10.59
CA HIS A 28 8.77 6.67 10.22
C HIS A 28 9.47 7.17 11.45
N TYR A 29 10.77 7.38 11.32
CA TYR A 29 11.56 8.08 12.33
C TYR A 29 12.24 9.26 11.64
N ASN A 30 11.92 10.49 12.07
CA ASN A 30 12.50 11.72 11.56
C ASN A 30 12.99 12.62 12.69
N HIS A 31 13.93 13.51 12.40
CA HIS A 31 14.33 14.55 13.34
C HIS A 31 13.28 15.68 13.32
N PRO A 32 13.15 16.45 14.41
CA PRO A 32 12.40 17.70 14.42
C PRO A 32 12.68 18.55 13.18
N GLN A 33 11.63 19.18 12.63
CA GLN A 33 11.61 20.09 11.48
C GLN A 33 11.81 19.45 10.10
N GLU A 34 11.78 18.12 10.02
CA GLU A 34 11.99 17.39 8.77
C GLU A 34 10.72 16.72 8.25
N HIS A 35 10.73 16.34 6.97
CA HIS A 35 9.57 15.85 6.26
C HIS A 35 9.67 14.36 5.96
N VAL A 36 8.52 13.71 5.96
CA VAL A 36 8.35 12.31 5.61
C VAL A 36 7.29 12.20 4.52
N TYR A 37 7.61 11.41 3.49
CA TYR A 37 6.72 11.14 2.38
C TYR A 37 6.57 9.65 2.15
N LEU A 38 5.32 9.22 1.98
CA LEU A 38 4.95 7.89 1.48
C LEU A 38 3.90 8.04 0.38
N GLY A 39 4.22 7.55 -0.80
CA GLY A 39 3.26 7.33 -1.88
C GLY A 39 3.15 5.84 -2.17
N LEU A 40 1.93 5.36 -2.35
CA LEU A 40 1.64 4.01 -2.80
C LEU A 40 0.49 4.01 -3.80
N ASP A 41 0.59 3.12 -4.79
CA ASP A 41 -0.48 2.76 -5.71
C ASP A 41 -0.83 1.29 -5.50
N ALA A 42 -2.12 0.97 -5.39
CA ALA A 42 -2.63 -0.39 -5.27
C ALA A 42 -3.67 -0.66 -6.37
N TYR A 43 -3.53 -1.78 -7.07
CA TYR A 43 -4.43 -2.13 -8.18
C TYR A 43 -4.45 -3.64 -8.47
N GLN A 44 -5.53 -4.08 -9.11
CA GLN A 44 -5.64 -5.42 -9.66
C GLN A 44 -4.81 -5.55 -10.95
N GLU A 45 -4.00 -6.60 -11.04
CA GLU A 45 -3.23 -6.88 -12.25
C GLU A 45 -4.16 -7.07 -13.46
N ASN A 46 -3.79 -6.45 -14.59
CA ASN A 46 -4.55 -6.42 -15.84
C ASN A 46 -5.88 -5.66 -15.81
N CYS A 47 -6.19 -4.90 -14.76
CA CYS A 47 -7.26 -3.91 -14.82
C CYS A 47 -6.75 -2.58 -15.42
N ASP A 48 -7.70 -1.75 -15.88
CA ASP A 48 -7.40 -0.43 -16.44
C ASP A 48 -6.60 0.44 -15.45
N ALA A 49 -5.72 1.28 -15.99
CA ALA A 49 -4.86 2.18 -15.19
C ALA A 49 -5.65 3.14 -14.28
N ASP A 50 -6.91 3.41 -14.62
CA ASP A 50 -7.83 4.26 -13.86
C ASP A 50 -8.49 3.51 -12.68
N GLN A 51 -8.37 2.19 -12.61
CA GLN A 51 -8.90 1.35 -11.53
C GLN A 51 -7.82 1.07 -10.47
N LYS A 52 -7.15 2.13 -10.03
CA LYS A 52 -6.14 2.09 -8.98
C LYS A 52 -6.53 2.96 -7.79
N THR A 53 -6.10 2.55 -6.61
CA THR A 53 -6.17 3.34 -5.39
C THR A 53 -4.80 3.91 -5.08
N THR A 54 -4.70 5.24 -5.06
CA THR A 54 -3.48 5.97 -4.70
C THR A 54 -3.60 6.52 -3.29
N TYR A 55 -2.59 6.29 -2.47
CA TYR A 55 -2.43 6.96 -1.19
C TYR A 55 -1.13 7.75 -1.19
N LEU A 56 -1.24 8.99 -0.74
CA LEU A 56 -0.11 9.88 -0.53
C LEU A 56 -0.21 10.46 0.87
N GLN A 57 0.86 10.27 1.62
CA GLN A 57 1.07 10.87 2.91
C GLN A 57 2.26 11.80 2.83
N HIS A 58 2.08 12.99 3.39
CA HIS A 58 3.15 13.90 3.67
C HIS A 58 2.98 14.39 5.11
N THR A 59 3.97 14.12 5.95
CA THR A 59 3.98 14.55 7.34
C THR A 59 5.20 15.42 7.60
N PHE A 60 4.96 16.55 8.26
CA PHE A 60 5.98 17.48 8.73
C PHE A 60 6.25 17.22 10.21
N ASP A 61 7.49 17.47 10.65
CA ASP A 61 7.88 17.43 12.06
C ASP A 61 7.58 16.08 12.73
N ALA A 62 7.85 15.00 12.00
CA ALA A 62 7.51 13.65 12.44
C ALA A 62 8.54 13.09 13.45
N HIS A 63 8.28 13.27 14.75
CA HIS A 63 9.12 12.79 15.85
C HIS A 63 8.96 11.27 16.13
N GLY A 64 9.12 10.42 15.12
CA GLY A 64 8.86 8.99 15.28
C GLY A 64 7.37 8.69 15.30
N THR A 65 6.78 8.45 14.13
CA THR A 65 5.34 8.22 13.99
C THR A 65 5.07 6.85 13.38
N ILE A 66 4.15 6.12 14.01
CA ILE A 66 3.55 4.91 13.45
C ILE A 66 2.10 5.25 13.14
N HIS A 67 1.67 4.98 11.92
CA HIS A 67 0.27 5.10 11.53
C HIS A 67 -0.14 3.94 10.63
N ARG A 68 -1.44 3.68 10.61
CA ARG A 68 -2.06 2.67 9.76
C ARG A 68 -3.06 3.34 8.85
N GLN A 69 -3.02 3.01 7.57
CA GLN A 69 -4.01 3.42 6.59
C GLN A 69 -4.66 2.19 5.96
N GLU A 70 -5.99 2.21 5.86
CA GLU A 70 -6.73 1.21 5.08
C GLU A 70 -7.05 1.76 3.69
N LEU A 71 -6.91 0.90 2.69
CA LEU A 71 -7.12 1.19 1.28
C LEU A 71 -8.19 0.25 0.77
N ILE A 72 -9.20 0.82 0.12
CA ILE A 72 -10.19 0.06 -0.64
C ILE A 72 -9.69 0.05 -2.08
N VAL A 73 -9.35 -1.12 -2.59
CA VAL A 73 -8.88 -1.30 -3.97
C VAL A 73 -10.03 -1.88 -4.79
N PRO A 74 -10.52 -1.17 -5.83
CA PRO A 74 -11.53 -1.70 -6.72
C PRO A 74 -11.12 -3.06 -7.28
N TRP A 75 -12.08 -3.98 -7.36
CA TRP A 75 -11.82 -5.35 -7.76
C TRP A 75 -12.91 -5.86 -8.69
N ASN A 76 -12.50 -6.57 -9.75
CA ASN A 76 -13.38 -7.19 -10.71
C ASN A 76 -13.21 -8.71 -10.69
N SER A 77 -14.03 -9.38 -9.87
CA SER A 77 -14.09 -10.84 -9.76
C SER A 77 -14.51 -11.55 -11.07
N ARG A 78 -15.22 -10.89 -11.99
CA ARG A 78 -15.71 -11.51 -13.23
C ARG A 78 -14.62 -11.67 -14.28
N GLU A 79 -13.60 -10.83 -14.23
CA GLU A 79 -12.38 -10.97 -15.05
C GLU A 79 -11.44 -12.05 -14.47
N ASN A 80 -11.71 -12.56 -13.26
CA ASN A 80 -10.82 -13.42 -12.47
C ASN A 80 -11.04 -14.93 -12.62
N ASN A 81 -11.47 -15.42 -13.79
CA ASN A 81 -11.39 -16.86 -14.09
C ASN A 81 -9.92 -17.38 -14.19
N ARG A 82 -8.94 -16.53 -13.90
CA ARG A 82 -7.52 -16.84 -13.76
C ARG A 82 -7.00 -16.07 -12.55
N SER A 83 -6.14 -16.71 -11.75
CA SER A 83 -5.38 -16.08 -10.65
C SER A 83 -4.90 -14.68 -11.03
N THR A 84 -5.50 -13.63 -10.46
CA THR A 84 -4.98 -12.26 -10.60
C THR A 84 -4.17 -11.88 -9.36
N ASN A 85 -3.26 -10.93 -9.53
CA ASN A 85 -2.42 -10.41 -8.47
C ASN A 85 -2.93 -9.05 -8.00
N LEU A 86 -2.82 -8.80 -6.69
CA LEU A 86 -2.83 -7.43 -6.17
C LEU A 86 -1.41 -6.88 -6.29
N ILE A 87 -1.28 -5.78 -7.03
CA ILE A 87 -0.03 -5.07 -7.19
C ILE A 87 -0.03 -3.87 -6.26
N ILE A 88 1.05 -3.71 -5.48
CA ILE A 88 1.25 -2.59 -4.58
C ILE A 88 2.61 -1.97 -4.89
N ASN A 89 2.59 -0.78 -5.47
CA ASN A 89 3.79 -0.06 -5.85
C ASN A 89 4.03 1.09 -4.89
N ILE A 90 5.15 1.07 -4.18
CA ILE A 90 5.62 2.22 -3.42
C ILE A 90 6.23 3.22 -4.41
N THR A 91 5.46 4.26 -4.73
CA THR A 91 5.76 5.27 -5.74
C THR A 91 6.71 6.35 -5.21
N SER A 92 6.66 6.62 -3.91
CA SER A 92 7.64 7.48 -3.23
C SER A 92 7.83 7.05 -1.79
N SER A 93 9.06 7.07 -1.30
CA SER A 93 9.39 6.83 0.10
C SER A 93 10.71 7.52 0.42
N TYR A 94 10.63 8.66 1.10
CA TYR A 94 11.82 9.36 1.56
C TYR A 94 11.53 10.13 2.84
N ASN A 95 12.57 10.31 3.63
CA ASN A 95 12.62 11.24 4.72
C ASN A 95 13.74 12.25 4.43
N THR A 96 13.58 13.50 4.86
CA THR A 96 14.65 14.50 4.72
C THR A 96 15.66 14.44 5.86
N GLY A 97 15.58 13.41 6.70
CA GLY A 97 16.36 13.31 7.91
C GLY A 97 17.79 12.90 7.76
N HIS A 98 18.68 13.74 8.30
CA HIS A 98 20.12 13.53 8.29
C HIS A 98 20.54 12.48 9.30
N TYR A 99 20.26 11.21 9.00
CA TYR A 99 20.81 10.07 9.72
C TYR A 99 22.17 9.69 9.11
N LEU A 100 23.18 10.51 9.35
CA LEU A 100 24.54 10.35 8.81
C LEU A 100 25.10 8.92 9.02
N ASP A 101 24.60 8.18 10.00
CA ASP A 101 25.09 6.84 10.36
C ASP A 101 24.04 5.73 10.36
N ARG A 102 22.75 6.01 10.07
CA ARG A 102 21.64 5.03 10.22
C ARG A 102 20.76 4.80 8.99
N GLY A 103 20.96 5.56 7.91
CA GLY A 103 20.21 5.39 6.67
C GLY A 103 18.73 5.75 6.79
N ASN A 104 17.95 5.41 5.76
CA ASN A 104 16.51 5.66 5.72
C ASN A 104 15.78 4.66 6.64
N LEU A 105 15.20 5.14 7.74
CA LEU A 105 14.58 4.32 8.79
C LEU A 105 13.08 4.07 8.56
N ASN A 106 12.62 4.21 7.32
CA ASN A 106 11.24 3.96 6.97
C ASN A 106 10.95 2.45 6.96
N TYR A 107 9.98 2.02 7.77
CA TYR A 107 9.47 0.66 7.79
C TYR A 107 8.02 0.63 7.30
N PHE A 108 7.71 -0.35 6.46
CA PHE A 108 6.39 -0.55 5.88
C PHE A 108 5.99 -2.02 6.04
N GLN A 109 4.75 -2.25 6.42
CA GLN A 109 4.11 -3.56 6.40
C GLN A 109 2.77 -3.41 5.67
N ILE A 110 2.53 -4.31 4.73
CA ILE A 110 1.31 -4.33 3.94
C ILE A 110 0.60 -5.65 4.14
N GLU A 111 -0.69 -5.59 4.45
CA GLU A 111 -1.51 -6.76 4.75
C GLU A 111 -2.82 -6.70 3.95
N LEU A 112 -3.22 -7.84 3.39
CA LEU A 112 -4.59 -8.03 2.94
C LEU A 112 -5.45 -8.28 4.18
N VAL A 113 -6.47 -7.46 4.40
CA VAL A 113 -7.30 -7.54 5.62
C VAL A 113 -8.74 -7.95 5.37
N GLY A 114 -9.18 -7.93 4.10
CA GLY A 114 -10.52 -8.38 3.75
C GLY A 114 -10.92 -8.07 2.32
N TYR A 115 -12.21 -8.19 2.04
CA TYR A 115 -12.82 -7.91 0.75
C TYR A 115 -14.29 -7.48 0.93
N ILE A 116 -14.87 -6.91 -0.13
CA ILE A 116 -16.27 -6.48 -0.22
C ILE A 116 -16.93 -7.21 -1.40
N THR A 117 -18.14 -7.74 -1.20
CA THR A 117 -18.98 -8.41 -2.22
C THR A 117 -20.18 -7.57 -2.64
#